data_AF-X1IDD1-F1
#
_entry.id   AF-X1IDD1-F1
#
_cell.length_a   1.000
_cell.length_b   1.000
_cell.length_c   1.000
_cell.angle_alpha   90.00
_cell.angle_beta   90.00
_cell.angle_gamma   90.00
#
_symmetry.space_group_name_H-M   'P 1'
#
loop_
_entity.id
_entity.type
_entity.pdbx_description
1 polymer ?
#
loop_
_entity_poly.entity_id
_entity_poly.type
_entity_poly.pdbx_seq_one_letter_code
_entity_poly.pdbx_strand_id
1 'polypeptide(L)' 'MPNTIHFMKKERAWQKKYEASAPKPGDTAPDFELSDINGKNPVRLSEYRGRKPAALVFGSFT' A
#
# COMPACT_ATOMS: atom_id res chain seq x y z
N MET A 1 12.18 26.31 -6.68
CA MET A 1 11.60 24.96 -6.87
C MET A 1 10.16 25.07 -7.41
N PRO A 2 9.96 25.30 -8.72
CA PRO A 2 8.61 25.45 -9.30
C PRO A 2 7.84 24.12 -9.43
N ASN A 3 8.56 22.99 -9.52
CA ASN A 3 7.96 21.67 -9.77
C ASN A 3 7.21 21.08 -8.57
N THR A 4 7.48 21.56 -7.36
CA THR A 4 6.86 21.03 -6.14
C THR A 4 5.35 21.34 -6.09
N ILE A 5 4.93 22.54 -6.51
CA ILE A 5 3.52 22.95 -6.48
C ILE A 5 2.68 22.15 -7.49
N HIS A 6 3.22 21.92 -8.68
CA HIS A 6 2.56 21.11 -9.72
C HIS A 6 2.38 19.66 -9.25
N PHE A 7 3.42 19.07 -8.66
CA PHE A 7 3.38 17.73 -8.09
C PHE A 7 2.30 17.63 -7.00
N MET A 8 2.27 18.58 -6.06
CA MET A 8 1.26 18.60 -5.00
C MET A 8 -0.18 18.66 -5.53
N LYS A 9 -0.46 19.44 -6.57
CA LYS A 9 -1.81 19.54 -7.13
C LYS A 9 -2.23 18.22 -7.80
N LYS A 10 -1.32 17.59 -8.55
CA LYS A 10 -1.55 16.30 -9.21
C LYS A 10 -1.78 15.18 -8.21
N GLU A 11 -0.89 15.04 -7.23
CA GLU A 11 -0.98 14.01 -6.19
C GLU A 11 -2.24 14.18 -5.34
N ARG A 12 -2.60 15.42 -4.97
CA ARG A 12 -3.87 15.68 -4.26
C ARG A 12 -5.10 15.31 -5.08
N ALA A 13 -5.09 15.59 -6.39
CA ALA A 13 -6.20 15.20 -7.25
C ALA A 13 -6.31 13.67 -7.37
N TRP A 14 -5.18 12.98 -7.45
CA TRP A 14 -5.12 11.52 -7.42
C TRP A 14 -5.66 10.97 -6.09
N GLN A 15 -5.12 11.44 -4.96
CA GLN A 15 -5.58 11.03 -3.62
C GLN A 15 -7.09 11.27 -3.47
N LYS A 16 -7.59 12.47 -3.77
CA LYS A 16 -9.03 12.78 -3.68
C LYS A 16 -9.89 11.83 -4.52
N LYS A 17 -9.40 11.38 -5.68
CA LYS A 17 -10.11 10.44 -6.56
C LYS A 17 -10.16 9.02 -6.00
N TYR A 18 -9.08 8.55 -5.37
CA TYR A 18 -8.93 7.14 -4.97
C TYR A 18 -9.12 6.89 -3.47
N GLU A 19 -9.08 7.91 -2.62
CA GLU A 19 -9.25 7.80 -1.17
C GLU A 19 -10.57 7.15 -0.77
N ALA A 20 -11.65 7.40 -1.52
CA ALA A 20 -12.95 6.77 -1.29
C ALA A 20 -12.93 5.23 -1.45
N SER A 21 -11.95 4.69 -2.17
CA SER A 21 -11.74 3.25 -2.37
C SER A 21 -10.75 2.63 -1.39
N ALA A 22 -10.13 3.43 -0.52
CA ALA A 22 -9.21 2.93 0.49
C ALA A 22 -9.98 2.15 1.58
N PRO A 23 -9.43 1.02 2.07
CA PRO A 23 -10.02 0.31 3.21
C PRO A 23 -10.11 1.21 4.44
N LYS A 24 -11.26 1.18 5.13
CA LYS A 24 -11.49 1.90 6.37
C LYS A 24 -11.10 1.05 7.59
N PRO A 25 -10.93 1.65 8.78
CA PRO A 25 -10.75 0.87 10.00
C PRO A 25 -11.88 -0.14 10.20
N GLY A 26 -11.53 -1.40 10.44
CA GLY A 26 -12.48 -2.51 10.57
C GLY A 26 -12.77 -3.26 9.26
N ASP A 27 -12.47 -2.67 8.09
CA ASP A 27 -12.56 -3.38 6.82
C ASP A 27 -11.48 -4.48 6.75
N THR A 28 -11.80 -5.56 6.03
CA THR A 28 -10.79 -6.58 5.74
C THR A 28 -9.77 -6.01 4.76
N ALA A 29 -8.50 -6.03 5.15
CA ALA A 29 -7.40 -5.59 4.28
C ALA A 29 -7.40 -6.38 2.96
N PRO A 30 -7.33 -5.73 1.78
CA PRO A 30 -7.27 -6.38 0.48
C PRO A 30 -6.13 -7.40 0.43
N ASP A 31 -6.38 -8.55 -0.19
CA ASP A 31 -5.33 -9.55 -0.35
C ASP A 31 -4.33 -9.11 -1.42
N PHE A 32 -3.07 -9.51 -1.25
CA PHE A 32 -2.00 -9.26 -2.20
C PHE A 32 -1.02 -10.43 -2.18
N GLU A 33 -0.26 -10.56 -3.26
CA GLU A 33 0.88 -11.48 -3.37
C GLU A 33 2.11 -10.67 -3.76
N LEU A 34 3.18 -10.78 -2.97
CA LEU A 34 4.47 -10.14 -3.23
C LEU A 34 5.58 -11.18 -3.09
N SER A 35 6.65 -11.03 -3.87
CA SER A 35 7.85 -11.82 -3.63
C SER A 35 8.57 -11.35 -2.37
N ASP A 36 9.25 -12.28 -1.70
CA ASP A 36 10.18 -11.97 -0.62
C ASP A 36 11.37 -11.11 -1.10
N ILE A 37 12.23 -10.71 -0.15
CA ILE A 37 13.42 -9.88 -0.45
C ILE A 37 14.38 -10.53 -1.44
N ASN A 38 14.29 -11.85 -1.65
CA ASN A 38 15.11 -12.60 -2.60
C ASN A 38 14.44 -12.75 -3.96
N GLY A 39 13.20 -12.28 -4.13
CA GLY A 39 12.41 -12.43 -5.34
C GLY A 39 11.88 -13.85 -5.59
N LYS A 40 11.98 -14.76 -4.61
CA LYS A 40 11.75 -16.20 -4.83
C LYS A 40 10.44 -16.69 -4.23
N ASN A 41 10.21 -16.36 -2.97
CA ASN A 41 9.09 -16.93 -2.23
C ASN A 41 7.90 -15.97 -2.32
N PRO A 42 6.77 -16.36 -2.94
CA PRO A 42 5.57 -15.56 -2.89
C PRO A 42 5.02 -15.52 -1.46
N VAL A 43 4.62 -14.34 -1.03
CA VAL A 43 4.05 -14.06 0.29
C VAL A 43 2.67 -13.47 0.08
N ARG A 44 1.64 -14.14 0.64
CA ARG A 44 0.25 -13.68 0.58
C ARG A 44 -0.22 -13.12 1.92
N LEU A 45 -0.95 -12.00 1.91
CA LEU A 45 -1.49 -11.43 3.16
C LEU A 45 -2.46 -12.39 3.85
N SER A 46 -3.29 -13.10 3.08
CA SER A 46 -4.27 -14.06 3.59
C SER A 46 -3.67 -15.17 4.45
N GLU A 47 -2.40 -15.53 4.27
CA GLU A 47 -1.71 -16.54 5.08
C GLU A 47 -1.44 -16.11 6.53
N TYR A 48 -1.49 -14.80 6.80
CA TYR A 48 -1.23 -14.21 8.12
C TYR A 48 -2.51 -13.84 8.88
N ARG A 49 -3.64 -13.74 8.18
CA ARG A 49 -4.94 -13.37 8.77
C ARG A 49 -5.29 -14.31 9.93
N GLY A 50 -5.62 -13.75 11.09
CA GLY A 50 -6.01 -14.50 12.29
C GLY A 50 -4.89 -15.27 13.00
N ARG A 51 -3.66 -15.29 12.45
CA ARG A 51 -2.50 -15.96 13.08
C ARG A 51 -1.63 -14.98 13.87
N LYS A 52 -1.39 -13.80 13.30
CA LYS A 52 -0.64 -12.72 13.94
C LYS A 52 -1.00 -11.36 13.33
N PRO A 53 -0.86 -10.26 14.08
CA PRO A 53 -0.94 -8.92 13.50
C PRO A 53 0.09 -8.75 12.38
N ALA A 54 -0.30 -8.07 11.30
CA ALA A 54 0.55 -7.77 10.16
C ALA A 54 0.49 -6.28 9.84
N ALA A 55 1.62 -5.71 9.39
CA ALA A 55 1.73 -4.33 8.93
C ALA A 55 2.29 -4.32 7.51
N LEU A 56 1.67 -3.54 6.62
CA LEU A 56 2.16 -3.28 5.27
C LEU A 56 2.78 -1.88 5.24
N VAL A 57 4.05 -1.79 4.84
CA VAL A 57 4.79 -0.54 4.72
C VAL A 57 5.27 -0.39 3.29
N PHE A 58 4.86 0.70 2.63
CA PHE A 58 5.37 1.06 1.32
C PHE A 58 6.61 1.94 1.48
N GLY A 59 7.71 1.54 0.86
CA GLY A 59 8.98 2.25 0.91
C GLY A 59 9.91 1.81 -0.22
N SER A 60 11.08 2.42 -0.26
CA SER A 60 12.17 2.01 -1.14
C SER A 60 13.38 1.71 -0.27
N PHE A 61 14.04 0.59 -0.57
CA PHE A 61 15.33 0.23 -0.01
C PHE A 61 16.28 0.12 -1.20
N THR A 62 17.28 1.01 -1.25
CA THR A 62 18.30 1.09 -2.29
C THR A 62 19.66 0.79 -1.70
#